data_AF-A0A8B5WWN6-F1
#
_entry.id   AF-A0A8B5WWN6-F1
#
_cell.length_a   1.000
_cell.length_b   1.000
_cell.length_c   1.000
_cell.angle_alpha   90.00
_cell.angle_beta   90.00
_cell.angle_gamma   90.00
#
_symmetry.space_group_name_H-M   'P 1'
#
loop_
_entity.id
_entity.type
_entity.pdbx_description
1 polymer ?
#
loop_
_entity_poly.entity_id
_entity_poly.type
_entity_poly.pdbx_seq_one_letter_code
_entity_poly.pdbx_strand_id
1 'polypeptide(L)'
;MPKPQALEFSGRFWLNREGHGYLGAGRIDLLECIGECGSITQAAKRAGMSYKTAWDAVEAMNNLADRPLVVRATGGKGGGGTHLTDYGEQVIAGYRLMEAEHRRFLARMAAGVPNFDQINNLLRAISMKTSARNQFLGQVSDLEKGAVNSEVKVNLGEGLEIFAIVTNEAVDDLGLAPGKETLVLIKSSFVLLSPDENLRISARNRLCGTVRETTPGAVNCEVKLELPGGRTLTAIITKDAFEELGFAPGQRACALIKASHVILAVND
;
A
#
# COMPACT_ATOMS: atom_id res chain seq x y z
N MET A 1 -2.15 -22.82 4.33
CA MET A 1 -1.76 -21.40 4.50
C MET A 1 -2.45 -20.60 3.41
N PRO A 2 -3.17 -19.51 3.74
CA PRO A 2 -3.76 -18.67 2.71
C PRO A 2 -2.62 -18.04 1.90
N LYS A 3 -2.66 -18.16 0.56
CA LYS A 3 -1.70 -17.49 -0.32
C LYS A 3 -1.74 -15.98 -0.03
N PRO A 4 -0.59 -15.28 -0.01
CA PRO A 4 -0.59 -13.83 0.17
C PRO A 4 -1.50 -13.21 -0.89
N GLN A 5 -2.47 -12.40 -0.44
CA GLN A 5 -3.41 -11.74 -1.34
C GLN A 5 -2.62 -10.80 -2.25
N ALA A 6 -2.55 -11.16 -3.53
CA ALA A 6 -2.06 -10.28 -4.57
C ALA A 6 -2.88 -8.99 -4.57
N LEU A 7 -2.21 -7.86 -4.80
CA LEU A 7 -2.86 -6.56 -4.86
C LEU A 7 -3.89 -6.60 -6.01
N GLU A 8 -5.17 -6.52 -5.67
CA GLU A 8 -6.25 -6.61 -6.66
C GLU A 8 -6.62 -5.21 -7.15
N PHE A 9 -6.52 -4.99 -8.46
CA PHE A 9 -7.06 -3.81 -9.10
C PHE A 9 -8.58 -3.91 -9.16
N SER A 10 -9.25 -3.27 -8.21
CA SER A 10 -10.71 -3.13 -8.19
C SER A 10 -11.10 -1.69 -8.51
N GLY A 11 -12.19 -1.53 -9.24
CA GLY A 11 -12.72 -0.22 -9.62
C GLY A 11 -14.19 -0.32 -9.95
N ARG A 12 -14.94 0.76 -9.66
CA ARG A 12 -16.33 0.94 -10.09
C ARG A 12 -16.38 2.23 -10.90
N PHE A 13 -17.27 2.28 -11.89
CA PHE A 13 -17.51 3.48 -12.68
C PHE A 13 -18.98 3.89 -12.62
N TRP A 14 -19.20 5.19 -12.74
CA TRP A 14 -20.50 5.83 -12.79
C TRP A 14 -20.57 6.69 -14.05
N LEU A 15 -21.72 6.68 -14.71
CA LEU A 15 -22.01 7.59 -15.80
C LEU A 15 -22.70 8.82 -15.23
N ASN A 16 -22.21 10.00 -15.58
CA ASN A 16 -22.76 11.28 -15.15
C ASN A 16 -23.42 11.98 -16.34
N ARG A 17 -24.53 12.68 -16.09
CA ARG A 17 -25.17 13.59 -17.06
C ARG A 17 -25.40 14.92 -16.36
N GLU A 18 -24.92 16.02 -16.96
CA GLU A 18 -25.05 17.38 -16.41
C GLU A 18 -24.53 17.53 -14.96
N GLY A 19 -23.46 16.79 -14.60
CA GLY A 19 -22.88 16.83 -13.26
C GLY A 19 -23.60 15.98 -12.21
N HIS A 20 -24.71 15.34 -12.56
CA HIS A 20 -25.43 14.42 -11.68
C HIS A 20 -25.12 12.96 -12.05
N GLY A 21 -24.90 12.13 -11.02
CA GLY A 21 -24.75 10.68 -11.19
C GLY A 21 -26.01 10.11 -11.83
N TYR A 22 -25.88 9.63 -13.06
CA TYR A 22 -26.97 9.18 -13.91
C TYR A 22 -27.16 7.65 -13.80
N LEU A 23 -26.09 6.87 -14.03
CA LEU A 23 -26.13 5.41 -13.97
C LEU A 23 -24.93 4.83 -13.20
N GLY A 24 -25.16 3.81 -12.39
CA GLY A 24 -24.15 3.05 -11.66
C GLY A 24 -24.71 1.70 -11.22
N ALA A 25 -23.85 0.79 -10.78
CA ALA A 25 -24.19 -0.62 -10.52
C ALA A 25 -25.52 -0.81 -9.77
N GLY A 26 -25.71 -0.17 -8.60
CA GLY A 26 -26.93 -0.33 -7.81
C GLY A 26 -28.23 0.17 -8.49
N ARG A 27 -28.14 1.13 -9.41
CA ARG A 27 -29.31 1.60 -10.19
C ARG A 27 -29.64 0.63 -11.32
N ILE A 28 -28.63 0.03 -11.93
CA ILE A 28 -28.80 -1.00 -12.97
C ILE A 28 -29.38 -2.28 -12.34
N ASP A 29 -28.86 -2.70 -11.18
CA ASP A 29 -29.38 -3.86 -10.44
C ASP A 29 -30.88 -3.67 -10.08
N LEU A 30 -31.28 -2.43 -9.74
CA LEU A 30 -32.69 -2.09 -9.50
C LEU A 30 -33.54 -2.24 -10.77
N LEU A 31 -33.07 -1.76 -11.92
CA LEU A 31 -33.79 -1.87 -13.19
C LEU A 31 -33.94 -3.34 -13.63
N GLU A 32 -32.90 -4.15 -13.47
CA GLU A 32 -32.94 -5.60 -13.73
C GLU A 32 -33.98 -6.29 -12.83
N CYS A 33 -33.95 -5.99 -11.52
CA CYS A 33 -34.94 -6.53 -10.59
C CYS A 33 -36.38 -6.12 -10.93
N ILE A 34 -36.60 -4.90 -11.45
CA ILE A 34 -37.91 -4.45 -11.91
C ILE A 34 -38.35 -5.24 -13.14
N GLY A 35 -37.45 -5.45 -14.11
CA GLY A 35 -37.71 -6.26 -15.30
C GLY A 35 -38.11 -7.70 -14.96
N GLU A 36 -37.43 -8.32 -14.01
CA GLU A 36 -37.71 -9.69 -13.58
C GLU A 36 -39.01 -9.83 -12.75
N CYS A 37 -39.26 -8.89 -11.83
CA CYS A 37 -40.34 -9.02 -10.85
C CYS A 37 -41.65 -8.38 -11.30
N GLY A 38 -41.61 -7.45 -12.27
CA GLY A 38 -42.77 -6.65 -12.68
C GLY A 38 -43.34 -5.74 -11.57
N SER A 39 -42.60 -5.56 -10.47
CA SER A 39 -43.04 -4.84 -9.29
C SER A 39 -41.88 -4.11 -8.63
N ILE A 40 -42.00 -2.79 -8.48
CA ILE A 40 -40.98 -1.99 -7.81
C ILE A 40 -40.82 -2.36 -6.33
N THR A 41 -41.90 -2.80 -5.67
CA THR A 41 -41.85 -3.23 -4.27
C THR A 41 -41.00 -4.48 -4.09
N GLN A 42 -41.13 -5.44 -4.99
CA GLN A 42 -40.31 -6.65 -4.96
C GLN A 42 -38.86 -6.35 -5.36
N ALA A 43 -38.67 -5.49 -6.37
CA ALA A 43 -37.35 -5.07 -6.81
C ALA A 43 -36.57 -4.32 -5.71
N ALA A 44 -37.21 -3.39 -5.00
CA ALA A 44 -36.61 -2.67 -3.88
C ALA A 44 -36.13 -3.62 -2.78
N LYS A 45 -36.94 -4.64 -2.46
CA LYS A 45 -36.58 -5.67 -1.46
C LYS A 45 -35.38 -6.51 -1.90
N ARG A 46 -35.34 -6.92 -3.17
CA ARG A 46 -34.21 -7.70 -3.74
C ARG A 46 -32.93 -6.88 -3.80
N ALA A 47 -33.03 -5.60 -4.16
CA ALA A 47 -31.91 -4.67 -4.23
C ALA A 47 -31.50 -4.08 -2.86
N GLY A 48 -32.11 -4.53 -1.76
CA GLY A 48 -31.73 -4.13 -0.40
C GLY A 48 -32.03 -2.67 -0.04
N MET A 49 -33.02 -2.03 -0.68
CA MET A 49 -33.36 -0.62 -0.46
C MET A 49 -34.84 -0.41 -0.11
N SER A 50 -35.17 0.75 0.45
CA SER A 50 -36.56 1.09 0.77
C SER A 50 -37.39 1.32 -0.50
N TYR A 51 -38.69 1.03 -0.45
CA TYR A 51 -39.61 1.30 -1.57
C TYR A 51 -39.51 2.76 -2.05
N LYS A 52 -39.47 3.72 -1.11
CA LYS A 52 -39.34 5.14 -1.43
C LYS A 52 -38.03 5.43 -2.15
N THR A 53 -36.92 4.89 -1.68
CA THR A 53 -35.60 5.04 -2.31
C THR A 53 -35.56 4.46 -3.73
N ALA A 54 -36.18 3.29 -3.94
CA ALA A 54 -36.29 2.70 -5.27
C ALA A 54 -37.16 3.55 -6.20
N TRP A 55 -38.27 4.09 -5.69
CA TRP A 55 -39.16 4.97 -6.43
C TRP A 55 -38.46 6.27 -6.86
N ASP A 56 -37.81 6.95 -5.91
CA ASP A 56 -37.06 8.19 -6.15
C ASP A 56 -35.92 7.97 -7.17
N ALA A 57 -35.24 6.80 -7.11
CA ALA A 57 -34.19 6.44 -8.05
C ALA A 57 -34.72 6.22 -9.47
N VAL A 58 -35.86 5.53 -9.62
CA VAL A 58 -36.50 5.32 -10.94
C VAL A 58 -36.96 6.64 -11.54
N GLU A 59 -37.58 7.52 -10.74
CA GLU A 59 -38.03 8.83 -11.20
C GLU A 59 -36.86 9.71 -11.65
N ALA A 60 -35.77 9.75 -10.86
CA ALA A 60 -34.56 10.46 -11.24
C ALA A 60 -33.95 9.92 -12.55
N MET A 61 -33.92 8.60 -12.74
CA MET A 61 -33.41 7.98 -13.97
C MET A 61 -34.29 8.29 -15.18
N ASN A 62 -35.61 8.22 -15.04
CA ASN A 62 -36.54 8.56 -16.12
C ASN A 62 -36.42 10.04 -16.53
N ASN A 63 -36.27 10.95 -15.56
CA ASN A 63 -36.14 12.39 -15.85
C ASN A 63 -34.84 12.75 -16.56
N LEU A 64 -33.75 12.02 -16.27
CA LEU A 64 -32.45 12.21 -16.90
C LEU A 64 -32.30 11.43 -18.22
N ALA A 65 -33.24 10.55 -18.54
CA ALA A 65 -33.22 9.73 -19.75
C ALA A 65 -34.01 10.40 -20.89
N ASP A 66 -33.57 10.22 -22.13
CA ASP A 66 -34.27 10.80 -23.29
C ASP A 66 -35.65 10.17 -23.51
N ARG A 67 -35.85 8.95 -22.98
CA ARG A 67 -37.11 8.20 -22.95
C ARG A 67 -37.23 7.51 -21.59
N PRO A 68 -38.44 7.28 -21.08
CA PRO A 68 -38.61 6.59 -19.80
C PRO A 68 -38.01 5.19 -19.85
N LEU A 69 -37.18 4.86 -18.86
CA LEU A 69 -36.59 3.53 -18.69
C LEU A 69 -37.62 2.56 -18.09
N VAL A 70 -38.51 3.08 -17.23
CA VAL A 70 -39.52 2.30 -16.52
C VAL A 70 -40.87 2.99 -16.63
N VAL A 71 -41.92 2.20 -16.88
CA VAL A 71 -43.32 2.67 -16.94
C VAL A 71 -44.20 1.92 -15.96
N ARG A 72 -45.24 2.59 -15.46
CA ARG A 72 -46.30 1.95 -14.67
C ARG A 72 -47.38 1.42 -15.61
N ALA A 73 -47.80 0.18 -15.42
CA ALA A 73 -49.03 -0.33 -16.03
C ALA A 73 -50.25 0.17 -15.25
N THR A 74 -51.20 0.79 -15.95
CA THR A 74 -52.48 1.24 -15.36
C THR A 74 -53.56 0.17 -15.56
N GLY A 75 -54.00 -0.48 -14.47
CA GLY A 75 -55.30 -1.18 -14.43
C GLY A 75 -55.33 -2.56 -13.74
N GLY A 76 -56.26 -2.73 -12.79
CA GLY A 76 -56.68 -4.02 -12.21
C GLY A 76 -56.81 -4.03 -10.68
N LYS A 77 -57.77 -4.82 -10.15
CA LYS A 77 -58.18 -4.96 -8.73
C LYS A 77 -57.08 -5.39 -7.72
N GLY A 78 -55.80 -5.36 -8.11
CA GLY A 78 -54.64 -5.72 -7.29
C GLY A 78 -53.43 -4.77 -7.36
N GLY A 79 -53.56 -3.61 -8.02
CA GLY A 79 -52.50 -2.59 -8.09
C GLY A 79 -51.63 -2.70 -9.36
N GLY A 80 -51.39 -1.56 -10.01
CA GLY A 80 -50.66 -1.46 -11.28
C GLY A 80 -49.20 -1.90 -11.17
N GLY A 81 -48.78 -2.79 -12.06
CA GLY A 81 -47.40 -3.28 -12.17
C GLY A 81 -46.42 -2.22 -12.63
N THR A 82 -45.13 -2.50 -12.51
CA THR A 82 -44.05 -1.65 -13.01
C THR A 82 -43.22 -2.45 -13.98
N HIS A 83 -43.05 -1.95 -15.20
CA HIS A 83 -42.36 -2.66 -16.28
C HIS A 83 -41.22 -1.82 -16.85
N LEU A 84 -40.14 -2.51 -17.21
CA LEU A 84 -39.04 -1.93 -17.95
C LEU A 84 -39.47 -1.68 -19.40
N THR A 85 -39.03 -0.59 -20.00
CA THR A 85 -39.24 -0.33 -21.43
C THR A 85 -38.13 -0.97 -22.25
N ASP A 86 -38.34 -1.17 -23.55
CA ASP A 86 -37.30 -1.61 -24.50
C ASP A 86 -36.05 -0.71 -24.42
N TYR A 87 -36.25 0.58 -24.15
CA TYR A 87 -35.14 1.52 -23.95
C TYR A 87 -34.42 1.29 -22.62
N GLY A 88 -35.15 0.99 -21.54
CA GLY A 88 -34.57 0.55 -20.27
C GLY A 88 -33.70 -0.70 -20.42
N GLU A 89 -34.18 -1.69 -21.18
CA GLU A 89 -33.41 -2.91 -21.48
C GLU A 89 -32.12 -2.61 -22.26
N GLN A 90 -32.18 -1.74 -23.26
CA GLN A 90 -31.01 -1.30 -24.02
C GLN A 90 -29.98 -0.58 -23.14
N VAL A 91 -30.43 0.26 -22.20
CA VAL A 91 -29.55 0.97 -21.27
C VAL A 91 -28.84 0.00 -20.32
N ILE A 92 -29.55 -1.01 -19.80
CA ILE A 92 -28.96 -2.07 -18.98
C ILE A 92 -27.89 -2.82 -19.77
N ALA A 93 -28.23 -3.28 -20.98
CA ALA A 93 -27.31 -4.01 -21.84
C ALA A 93 -26.04 -3.18 -22.17
N GLY A 94 -26.21 -1.89 -22.49
CA GLY A 94 -25.11 -0.97 -22.72
C GLY A 94 -24.20 -0.80 -21.50
N TYR A 95 -24.77 -0.65 -20.30
CA TYR A 95 -24.01 -0.56 -19.07
C TYR A 95 -23.21 -1.84 -18.78
N ARG A 96 -23.83 -3.01 -18.91
CA ARG A 96 -23.17 -4.30 -18.68
C ARG A 96 -22.04 -4.57 -19.67
N LEU A 97 -22.18 -4.12 -20.92
CA LEU A 97 -21.09 -4.16 -21.90
C LEU A 97 -19.91 -3.29 -21.46
N MET A 98 -20.16 -2.04 -21.04
CA MET A 98 -19.12 -1.15 -20.54
C MET A 98 -18.45 -1.72 -19.28
N GLU A 99 -19.20 -2.36 -18.39
CA GLU A 99 -18.68 -3.02 -17.20
C GLU A 99 -17.77 -4.20 -17.53
N ALA A 100 -18.14 -5.01 -18.53
CA ALA A 100 -17.29 -6.09 -19.00
C ALA A 100 -15.95 -5.58 -19.58
N GLU A 101 -15.99 -4.51 -20.37
CA GLU A 101 -14.78 -3.89 -20.93
C GLU A 101 -13.91 -3.23 -19.85
N HIS A 102 -14.52 -2.54 -18.89
CA HIS A 102 -13.82 -1.99 -17.74
C HIS A 102 -13.12 -3.10 -16.93
N ARG A 103 -13.79 -4.23 -16.69
CA ARG A 103 -13.17 -5.38 -16.02
C ARG A 103 -11.99 -5.95 -16.80
N ARG A 104 -12.12 -6.06 -18.13
CA ARG A 104 -11.01 -6.50 -19.01
C ARG A 104 -9.86 -5.51 -19.01
N PHE A 105 -10.13 -4.22 -18.94
CA PHE A 105 -9.11 -3.19 -18.82
C PHE A 105 -8.33 -3.32 -17.50
N LEU A 106 -9.03 -3.44 -16.37
CA LEU A 106 -8.39 -3.67 -15.06
C LEU A 106 -7.57 -4.96 -15.03
N ALA A 107 -8.07 -6.05 -15.61
CA ALA A 107 -7.33 -7.30 -15.70
C ALA A 107 -6.04 -7.18 -16.54
N ARG A 108 -6.08 -6.42 -17.65
CA ARG A 108 -4.89 -6.13 -18.47
C ARG A 108 -3.89 -5.25 -17.74
N MET A 109 -4.37 -4.25 -17.00
CA MET A 109 -3.51 -3.41 -16.15
C MET A 109 -2.79 -4.26 -15.09
N ALA A 110 -3.52 -5.15 -14.42
CA ALA A 110 -2.92 -6.06 -13.45
C ALA A 110 -1.84 -6.99 -14.05
N ALA A 111 -2.00 -7.41 -15.31
CA ALA A 111 -1.04 -8.26 -16.01
C ALA A 111 0.12 -7.49 -16.69
N GLY A 112 -0.01 -6.17 -16.85
CA GLY A 112 0.81 -5.37 -17.75
C GLY A 112 1.80 -4.41 -17.08
N VAL A 113 1.86 -4.34 -15.75
CA VAL A 113 2.83 -3.47 -15.06
C VAL A 113 4.16 -4.22 -14.90
N PRO A 114 5.23 -3.86 -15.64
CA PRO A 114 6.56 -4.41 -15.40
C PRO A 114 7.03 -3.97 -14.00
N ASN A 115 7.74 -4.84 -13.28
CA ASN A 115 8.23 -4.60 -11.91
C ASN A 115 7.13 -4.35 -10.86
N PHE A 116 5.91 -4.84 -11.08
CA PHE A 116 4.82 -4.70 -10.12
C PHE A 116 5.14 -5.31 -8.75
N ASP A 117 5.90 -6.41 -8.71
CA ASP A 117 6.36 -7.01 -7.46
C ASP A 117 7.24 -6.07 -6.65
N GLN A 118 8.15 -5.32 -7.31
CA GLN A 118 8.98 -4.30 -6.64
C GLN A 118 8.13 -3.14 -6.13
N ILE A 119 7.13 -2.69 -6.91
CA ILE A 119 6.20 -1.63 -6.47
C ILE A 119 5.37 -2.11 -5.28
N ASN A 120 4.86 -3.35 -5.30
CA ASN A 120 4.10 -3.94 -4.21
C ASN A 120 4.97 -4.10 -2.95
N ASN A 121 6.21 -4.58 -3.08
CA ASN A 121 7.15 -4.69 -1.97
C ASN A 121 7.50 -3.32 -1.37
N LEU A 122 7.69 -2.30 -2.22
CA LEU A 122 7.89 -0.92 -1.79
C LEU A 122 6.64 -0.35 -1.08
N LEU A 123 5.45 -0.55 -1.64
CA LEU A 123 4.19 -0.10 -1.03
C LEU A 123 3.93 -0.77 0.33
N ARG A 124 4.25 -2.05 0.46
CA ARG A 124 4.16 -2.78 1.74
C ARG A 124 5.19 -2.29 2.75
N ALA A 125 6.43 -2.09 2.33
CA ALA A 125 7.46 -1.49 3.19
C ALA A 125 7.06 -0.10 3.69
N ILE A 126 6.45 0.73 2.83
CA ILE A 126 5.93 2.06 3.19
C ILE A 126 4.68 1.96 4.09
N SER A 127 3.82 0.95 3.90
CA SER A 127 2.61 0.75 4.69
C SER A 127 2.90 0.34 6.14
N MET A 128 4.09 -0.19 6.42
CA MET A 128 4.52 -0.55 7.76
C MET A 128 4.86 0.70 8.58
N LYS A 129 4.11 0.95 9.65
CA LYS A 129 4.42 2.03 10.60
C LYS A 129 5.32 1.49 11.70
N THR A 130 6.59 1.87 11.68
CA THR A 130 7.54 1.56 12.77
C THR A 130 8.14 2.84 13.36
N SER A 131 8.67 2.75 14.58
CA SER A 131 9.42 3.86 15.20
C SER A 131 10.87 3.95 14.71
N ALA A 132 11.35 2.96 13.95
CA ALA A 132 12.67 2.99 13.34
C ALA A 132 12.65 3.97 12.16
N ARG A 133 13.48 5.01 12.21
CA ARG A 133 13.61 6.01 11.14
C ARG A 133 14.48 5.51 9.99
N ASN A 134 15.39 4.58 10.28
CA ASN A 134 16.24 3.97 9.27
C ASN A 134 15.58 2.68 8.82
N GLN A 135 15.04 2.71 7.61
CA GLN A 135 14.40 1.56 6.98
C GLN A 135 15.02 1.40 5.59
N PHE A 136 15.72 0.30 5.38
CA PHE A 136 16.41 0.03 4.12
C PHE A 136 15.92 -1.28 3.54
N LEU A 137 15.46 -1.27 2.29
CA LEU A 137 15.21 -2.50 1.56
C LEU A 137 16.55 -3.09 1.12
N GLY A 138 16.69 -4.41 1.29
CA GLY A 138 17.88 -5.13 0.86
C GLY A 138 17.58 -6.60 0.59
N GLN A 139 18.61 -7.33 0.16
CA GLN A 139 18.54 -8.75 -0.11
C GLN A 139 19.56 -9.48 0.78
N VAL A 140 19.15 -10.57 1.41
CA VAL A 140 20.07 -11.43 2.17
C VAL A 140 21.12 -11.96 1.19
N SER A 141 22.39 -11.63 1.41
CA SER A 141 23.50 -12.09 0.58
C SER A 141 24.19 -13.30 1.20
N ASP A 142 24.17 -13.43 2.52
CA ASP A 142 24.78 -14.53 3.24
C ASP A 142 24.08 -14.78 4.59
N LEU A 143 24.14 -16.01 5.09
CA LEU A 143 23.54 -16.41 6.35
C LEU A 143 24.37 -17.51 7.02
N GLU A 144 24.94 -17.18 8.18
CA GLU A 144 25.71 -18.11 9.00
C GLU A 144 24.93 -18.47 10.27
N LYS A 145 24.46 -19.71 10.36
CA LYS A 145 23.78 -20.21 11.57
C LYS A 145 24.78 -20.56 12.66
N GLY A 146 24.65 -19.92 13.82
CA GLY A 146 25.37 -20.28 15.05
C GLY A 146 24.55 -21.19 15.97
N ALA A 147 25.08 -21.46 17.17
CA ALA A 147 24.43 -22.35 18.14
C ALA A 147 23.10 -21.79 18.69
N VAL A 148 22.98 -20.47 18.79
CA VAL A 148 21.80 -19.77 19.35
C VAL A 148 21.30 -18.68 18.41
N ASN A 149 22.22 -17.90 17.88
CA ASN A 149 21.95 -16.80 16.95
C ASN A 149 22.61 -17.07 15.60
N SER A 150 22.03 -16.49 14.57
CA SER A 150 22.57 -16.45 13.22
C SER A 150 23.07 -15.05 12.89
N GLU A 151 24.20 -14.97 12.19
CA GLU A 151 24.63 -13.73 11.53
C GLU A 151 24.03 -13.72 10.11
N VAL A 152 23.31 -12.66 9.79
CA VAL A 152 22.68 -12.46 8.50
C VAL A 152 23.31 -11.25 7.84
N LYS A 153 23.84 -11.44 6.63
CA LYS A 153 24.40 -10.38 5.81
C LYS A 153 23.35 -9.94 4.79
N VAL A 154 23.08 -8.64 4.74
CA VAL A 154 22.11 -8.03 3.84
C VAL A 154 22.82 -7.04 2.94
N ASN A 155 22.74 -7.30 1.63
CA ASN A 155 23.17 -6.35 0.61
C ASN A 155 22.08 -5.30 0.43
N LEU A 156 22.43 -4.05 0.71
CA LEU A 156 21.54 -2.92 0.45
C LEU A 156 21.71 -2.42 -1.00
N GLY A 157 22.80 -2.74 -1.70
CA GLY A 157 23.13 -2.20 -3.03
C GLY A 157 24.06 -0.99 -2.96
N GLU A 158 24.67 -0.61 -4.08
CA GLU A 158 25.70 0.45 -4.17
C GLU A 158 26.89 0.21 -3.22
N GLY A 159 27.28 -1.05 -3.05
CA GLY A 159 28.39 -1.46 -2.16
C GLY A 159 28.10 -1.37 -0.66
N LEU A 160 26.85 -1.05 -0.27
CA LEU A 160 26.44 -0.99 1.13
C LEU A 160 25.95 -2.34 1.61
N GLU A 161 26.49 -2.80 2.74
CA GLU A 161 26.12 -4.05 3.38
C GLU A 161 25.80 -3.82 4.86
N ILE A 162 24.87 -4.60 5.40
CA ILE A 162 24.50 -4.62 6.81
C ILE A 162 24.54 -6.04 7.33
N PHE A 163 25.12 -6.21 8.50
CA PHE A 163 25.12 -7.42 9.31
C PHE A 163 24.09 -7.28 10.43
N ALA A 164 23.25 -8.30 10.57
CA ALA A 164 22.29 -8.44 11.65
C ALA A 164 22.56 -9.73 12.43
N ILE A 165 22.40 -9.68 13.75
CA ILE A 165 22.40 -10.88 14.60
C ILE A 165 20.96 -11.11 15.04
N VAL A 166 20.38 -12.23 14.63
CA VAL A 166 19.00 -12.64 14.93
C VAL A 166 18.98 -14.04 15.53
N THR A 167 17.92 -14.41 16.23
CA THR A 167 17.76 -15.77 16.76
C THR A 167 17.58 -16.76 15.61
N ASN A 168 17.98 -18.02 15.83
CA ASN A 168 17.74 -19.07 14.84
C ASN A 168 16.24 -19.25 14.55
N GLU A 169 15.40 -19.09 15.56
CA GLU A 169 13.94 -19.09 15.42
C GLU A 169 13.46 -17.98 14.46
N ALA A 170 13.96 -16.75 14.61
CA ALA A 170 13.59 -15.66 13.71
C ALA A 170 14.05 -15.91 12.27
N VAL A 171 15.20 -16.57 12.05
CA VAL A 171 15.63 -16.98 10.71
C VAL A 171 14.61 -17.92 10.07
N ASP A 172 14.15 -18.91 10.83
CA ASP A 172 13.24 -19.94 10.34
C ASP A 172 11.83 -19.36 10.13
N ASP A 173 11.33 -18.58 11.08
CA ASP A 173 10.00 -17.94 11.02
C ASP A 173 9.88 -16.94 9.87
N LEU A 174 10.92 -16.12 9.65
CA LEU A 174 10.95 -15.13 8.57
C LEU A 174 11.37 -15.74 7.22
N GLY A 175 11.76 -17.02 7.20
CA GLY A 175 12.25 -17.70 6.00
C GLY A 175 13.46 -17.00 5.39
N LEU A 176 14.40 -16.53 6.23
CA LEU A 176 15.61 -15.85 5.78
C LEU A 176 16.55 -16.86 5.12
N ALA A 177 16.93 -16.57 3.89
CA ALA A 177 17.88 -17.35 3.10
C ALA A 177 18.58 -16.43 2.08
N PRO A 178 19.78 -16.76 1.60
CA PRO A 178 20.41 -16.03 0.51
C PRO A 178 19.46 -15.83 -0.67
N GLY A 179 19.36 -14.60 -1.16
CA GLY A 179 18.43 -14.18 -2.20
C GLY A 179 17.08 -13.67 -1.70
N LYS A 180 16.72 -13.88 -0.43
CA LYS A 180 15.45 -13.38 0.14
C LYS A 180 15.50 -11.85 0.30
N GLU A 181 14.48 -11.15 -0.18
CA GLU A 181 14.30 -9.72 0.09
C GLU A 181 13.85 -9.50 1.55
N THR A 182 14.43 -8.50 2.19
CA THR A 182 14.16 -8.15 3.59
C THR A 182 14.25 -6.63 3.79
N LEU A 183 13.45 -6.12 4.71
CA LEU A 183 13.57 -4.78 5.25
C LEU A 183 14.53 -4.80 6.45
N VAL A 184 15.45 -3.84 6.48
CA VAL A 184 16.40 -3.60 7.55
C VAL A 184 15.92 -2.40 8.34
N LEU A 185 15.63 -2.61 9.63
CA LEU A 185 15.12 -1.60 10.54
C LEU A 185 16.16 -1.28 11.61
N ILE A 186 16.53 0.00 11.72
CA ILE A 186 17.50 0.48 12.72
C ILE A 186 16.94 1.73 13.40
N LYS A 187 16.80 1.67 14.73
CA LYS A 187 16.37 2.82 15.51
C LYS A 187 17.49 3.88 15.55
N SER A 188 17.15 5.14 15.34
CA SER A 188 18.14 6.24 15.26
C SER A 188 19.01 6.36 16.51
N SER A 189 18.48 6.03 17.69
CA SER A 189 19.21 6.05 18.96
C SER A 189 20.19 4.89 19.14
N PHE A 190 20.21 3.91 18.23
CA PHE A 190 21.19 2.82 18.21
C PHE A 190 22.37 3.10 17.26
N VAL A 191 22.30 4.20 16.51
CA VAL A 191 23.34 4.64 15.61
C VAL A 191 24.31 5.54 16.38
N LEU A 192 25.56 5.10 16.50
CA LEU A 192 26.65 5.95 16.98
C LEU A 192 27.28 6.66 15.79
N LEU A 193 27.79 7.86 16.00
CA LEU A 193 28.50 8.62 14.96
C LEU A 193 29.96 8.81 15.35
N SER A 194 30.84 8.72 14.36
CA SER A 194 32.26 9.06 14.50
C SER A 194 32.75 9.86 13.30
N PRO A 195 33.55 10.92 13.50
CA PRO A 195 34.26 11.60 12.42
C PRO A 195 35.46 10.78 11.90
N ASP A 196 35.94 9.79 12.68
CA ASP A 196 37.04 8.93 12.29
C ASP A 196 36.53 7.68 11.55
N GLU A 197 36.82 7.62 10.25
CA GLU A 197 36.42 6.50 9.40
C GLU A 197 37.09 5.17 9.80
N ASN A 198 38.25 5.24 10.47
CA ASN A 198 39.08 4.09 10.83
C ASN A 198 38.92 3.66 12.29
N LEU A 199 37.98 4.26 13.04
CA LEU A 199 37.79 3.98 14.46
C LEU A 199 37.58 2.48 14.72
N ARG A 200 38.48 1.83 15.45
CA ARG A 200 38.35 0.41 15.80
C ARG A 200 37.38 0.24 16.97
N ILE A 201 36.25 -0.41 16.71
CA ILE A 201 35.22 -0.70 17.71
C ILE A 201 34.54 -2.03 17.39
N SER A 202 33.82 -2.59 18.35
CA SER A 202 33.09 -3.85 18.21
C SER A 202 31.72 -3.72 17.50
N ALA A 203 31.39 -2.55 16.94
CA ALA A 203 30.24 -2.39 16.06
C ALA A 203 30.58 -2.96 14.67
N ARG A 204 29.81 -3.94 14.21
CA ARG A 204 30.08 -4.66 12.96
C ARG A 204 29.73 -3.84 11.73
N ASN A 205 28.69 -3.01 11.83
CA ASN A 205 28.22 -2.18 10.75
C ASN A 205 28.91 -0.82 10.80
N ARG A 206 29.47 -0.41 9.66
CA ARG A 206 30.03 0.92 9.43
C ARG A 206 29.50 1.46 8.11
N LEU A 207 28.70 2.52 8.19
CA LEU A 207 28.16 3.21 7.02
C LEU A 207 28.69 4.65 7.01
N CYS A 208 29.60 4.93 6.08
CA CYS A 208 30.25 6.24 5.99
C CYS A 208 29.59 7.11 4.91
N GLY A 209 29.41 8.38 5.25
CA GLY A 209 28.69 9.33 4.43
C GLY A 209 29.10 10.76 4.73
N THR A 210 28.31 11.69 4.22
CA THR A 210 28.48 13.13 4.48
C THR A 210 27.30 13.62 5.31
N VAL A 211 27.56 14.41 6.34
CA VAL A 211 26.50 15.05 7.12
C VAL A 211 25.73 15.98 6.20
N ARG A 212 24.44 15.72 6.03
CA ARG A 212 23.54 16.50 5.16
C ARG A 212 22.79 17.57 5.95
N GLU A 213 22.29 17.20 7.11
CA GLU A 213 21.44 18.05 7.95
C GLU A 213 21.68 17.69 9.42
N THR A 214 21.64 18.70 10.28
CA THR A 214 21.67 18.54 11.73
C THR A 214 20.52 19.33 12.34
N THR A 215 19.86 18.77 13.34
CA THR A 215 18.78 19.42 14.08
C THR A 215 19.10 19.34 15.58
N PRO A 216 19.74 20.37 16.13
CA PRO A 216 20.04 20.41 17.55
C PRO A 216 18.76 20.51 18.39
N GLY A 217 18.71 19.76 19.48
CA GLY A 217 17.64 19.83 20.48
C GLY A 217 18.20 20.07 21.88
N ALA A 218 17.32 20.30 22.85
CA ALA A 218 17.73 20.61 24.22
C ALA A 218 18.49 19.45 24.91
N VAL A 219 18.19 18.21 24.54
CA VAL A 219 18.76 16.99 25.14
C VAL A 219 19.51 16.15 24.11
N ASN A 220 18.95 16.03 22.90
CA ASN A 220 19.51 15.24 21.81
C ASN A 220 19.56 16.06 20.54
N CYS A 221 20.47 15.69 19.65
CA CYS A 221 20.59 16.23 18.31
C CYS A 221 20.28 15.12 17.30
N GLU A 222 19.47 15.45 16.31
CA GLU A 222 19.30 14.61 15.12
C GLU A 222 20.38 14.96 14.11
N VAL A 223 21.03 13.93 13.55
CA VAL A 223 22.05 14.08 12.49
C VAL A 223 21.67 13.16 11.35
N LYS A 224 21.53 13.72 10.15
CA LYS A 224 21.27 12.96 8.92
C LYS A 224 22.53 12.87 8.09
N LEU A 225 22.93 11.64 7.76
CA LEU A 225 24.01 11.35 6.83
C LEU A 225 23.44 11.00 5.46
N GLU A 226 24.02 11.61 4.43
CA GLU A 226 23.91 11.14 3.06
C GLU A 226 24.93 10.02 2.82
N LEU A 227 24.41 8.84 2.52
CA LEU A 227 25.17 7.64 2.20
C LEU A 227 25.29 7.46 0.67
N PRO A 228 26.20 6.60 0.19
CA PRO A 228 26.25 6.20 -1.22
C PRO A 228 24.87 5.79 -1.77
N GLY A 229 24.63 6.08 -3.06
CA GLY A 229 23.36 5.81 -3.72
C GLY A 229 22.22 6.76 -3.32
N GLY A 230 22.52 7.93 -2.74
CA GLY A 230 21.53 8.96 -2.35
C GLY A 230 20.67 8.58 -1.15
N ARG A 231 21.06 7.53 -0.41
CA ARG A 231 20.35 7.09 0.79
C ARG A 231 20.59 8.05 1.94
N THR A 232 19.61 8.16 2.84
CA THR A 232 19.75 8.95 4.06
C THR A 232 19.69 8.03 5.27
N LEU A 233 20.61 8.23 6.21
CA LEU A 233 20.60 7.60 7.52
C LEU A 233 20.43 8.68 8.59
N THR A 234 19.57 8.43 9.56
CA THR A 234 19.30 9.32 10.70
C THR A 234 19.86 8.71 11.98
N ALA A 235 20.69 9.47 12.69
CA ALA A 235 21.16 9.17 14.03
C ALA A 235 20.58 10.19 15.03
N ILE A 236 20.32 9.73 16.26
CA ILE A 236 20.01 10.60 17.39
C ILE A 236 21.13 10.41 18.40
N ILE A 237 21.90 11.47 18.65
CA ILE A 237 22.99 11.50 19.63
C ILE A 237 22.69 12.54 20.71
N THR A 238 23.36 12.45 21.86
CA THR A 238 23.20 13.45 22.91
C THR A 238 23.72 14.80 22.44
N LYS A 239 23.17 15.89 23.00
CA LYS A 239 23.62 17.25 22.71
C LYS A 239 25.12 17.40 22.99
N ASP A 240 25.60 16.91 24.13
CA ASP A 240 27.02 16.99 24.52
C ASP A 240 27.92 16.30 23.49
N ALA A 241 27.56 15.10 23.02
CA ALA A 241 28.32 14.39 21.99
C ALA A 241 28.30 15.13 20.65
N PHE A 242 27.18 15.77 20.29
CA PHE A 242 27.09 16.58 19.08
C PHE A 242 28.02 17.79 19.13
N GLU A 243 28.05 18.50 20.26
CA GLU A 243 28.93 19.65 20.48
C GLU A 243 30.41 19.24 20.52
N GLU A 244 30.75 18.13 21.18
CA GLU A 244 32.11 17.61 21.27
C GLU A 244 32.65 17.11 19.92
N LEU A 245 31.82 16.41 19.14
CA LEU A 245 32.22 15.87 17.83
C LEU A 245 32.17 16.93 16.71
N GLY A 246 31.51 18.07 16.93
CA GLY A 246 31.53 19.21 16.04
C GLY A 246 30.88 18.98 14.67
N PHE A 247 29.87 18.10 14.58
CA PHE A 247 29.23 17.74 13.32
C PHE A 247 28.52 18.93 12.67
N ALA A 248 28.89 19.21 11.42
CA ALA A 248 28.28 20.24 10.59
C ALA A 248 27.98 19.71 9.17
N PRO A 249 26.97 20.25 8.46
CA PRO A 249 26.70 19.89 7.08
C PRO A 249 27.94 19.98 6.19
N GLY A 250 28.15 18.97 5.34
CA GLY A 250 29.31 18.83 4.45
C GLY A 250 30.48 18.05 5.05
N GLN A 251 30.50 17.78 6.36
CA GLN A 251 31.56 16.98 6.97
C GLN A 251 31.37 15.47 6.73
N ARG A 252 32.48 14.73 6.70
CA ARG A 252 32.48 13.27 6.67
C ARG A 252 32.18 12.70 8.05
N ALA A 253 31.38 11.64 8.08
CA ALA A 253 31.08 10.90 9.30
C ALA A 253 30.72 9.44 8.99
N CYS A 254 30.99 8.56 9.93
CA CYS A 254 30.60 7.15 9.87
C CYS A 254 29.59 6.81 10.96
N ALA A 255 28.48 6.20 10.54
CA ALA A 255 27.50 5.58 11.39
C ALA A 255 27.97 4.18 11.79
N LEU A 256 28.00 3.91 13.10
CA LEU A 256 28.46 2.67 13.70
C LEU A 256 27.28 2.01 14.40
N ILE A 257 26.93 0.79 13.98
CA ILE A 257 25.75 0.08 14.49
C ILE A 257 26.14 -1.35 14.90
N LYS A 258 25.73 -1.75 16.09
CA LYS A 258 25.85 -3.15 16.54
C LYS A 258 24.91 -4.03 15.72
N ALA A 259 25.40 -5.19 15.27
CA ALA A 259 24.58 -6.12 14.49
C ALA A 259 23.33 -6.60 15.26
N SER A 260 23.40 -6.68 16.60
CA SER A 260 22.26 -6.99 17.48
C SER A 260 21.22 -5.85 17.61
N HIS A 261 21.49 -4.66 17.07
CA HIS A 261 20.55 -3.53 17.03
C HIS A 261 19.85 -3.39 15.67
N VAL A 262 20.11 -4.32 14.76
CA VAL A 262 19.49 -4.39 13.45
C VAL A 262 18.34 -5.39 13.52
N ILE A 263 17.14 -4.95 13.19
CA ILE A 263 15.96 -5.82 13.08
C ILE A 263 15.72 -6.09 11.60
N LEU A 264 15.47 -7.36 11.28
CA LEU A 264 15.05 -7.79 9.95
C LEU A 264 13.54 -8.03 9.95
N ALA A 265 12.88 -7.59 8.89
CA ALA A 265 11.46 -7.85 8.67
C ALA A 265 11.26 -8.29 7.22
N VAL A 266 10.42 -9.29 7.00
CA VAL A 266 9.98 -9.69 5.66
C VAL A 266 8.52 -9.31 5.48
N ASN A 267 8.10 -9.12 4.23
CA ASN A 267 6.69 -9.01 3.89
C ASN A 267 6.15 -10.42 3.61
N ASP A 268 4.97 -10.73 4.17
CA ASP A 268 4.24 -11.98 3.93
C ASP A 268 3.59 -12.05 2.53
#